data_AF-A0A545STA5-F1
#
_entry.id   AF-A0A545STA5-F1
#
_cell.length_a   1.000
_cell.length_b   1.000
_cell.length_c   1.000
_cell.angle_alpha   90.00
_cell.angle_beta   90.00
_cell.angle_gamma   90.00
#
_symmetry.space_group_name_H-M   'P 1'
#
loop_
_entity.id
_entity.type
_entity.pdbx_description
1 polymer ?
#
loop_
_entity_poly.entity_id
_entity_poly.type
_entity_poly.pdbx_seq_one_letter_code
_entity_poly.pdbx_strand_id
1 'polypeptide(L)'
;MRYSMRYIVLAVLSWLPLPGQAQVYKTVDENGNVVYTDNPRAVEGEQPKPVKLPAINTQPPPAVIPRTGAGTGDAEDESQLPTRYQLSVSSPTDGTFVPPGQRDLTVTATLEPPLSSEHRLEVMLNGKTVAQEAAATITLKEITRGSHSLQVRVVNRQGKVLGISKPVTVHVRRATVAKPAGKGKK
;
A
#
# COMPACT_ATOMS: atom_id res chain seq x y z
N MET A 1 -58.68 -6.42 -20.94
CA MET A 1 -57.23 -6.71 -20.86
C MET A 1 -56.43 -5.45 -20.46
N ARG A 2 -56.77 -4.80 -19.33
CA ARG A 2 -56.06 -3.59 -18.83
C ARG A 2 -55.64 -3.70 -17.36
N TYR A 3 -56.17 -4.69 -16.64
CA TYR A 3 -55.79 -4.96 -15.25
C TYR A 3 -54.55 -5.86 -15.15
N SER A 4 -54.36 -6.80 -16.09
CA SER A 4 -53.23 -7.75 -16.06
C SER A 4 -51.85 -7.09 -16.22
N MET A 5 -51.75 -5.96 -16.93
CA MET A 5 -50.48 -5.23 -17.13
C MET A 5 -50.05 -4.47 -15.86
N ARG A 6 -51.01 -4.01 -15.03
CA ARG A 6 -50.72 -3.32 -13.76
C ARG A 6 -50.14 -4.28 -12.71
N TYR A 7 -50.60 -5.52 -12.69
CA TYR A 7 -50.09 -6.52 -11.74
C TYR A 7 -48.70 -7.05 -12.12
N ILE A 8 -48.37 -7.12 -13.41
CA ILE A 8 -47.01 -7.50 -13.86
C ILE A 8 -45.98 -6.43 -13.50
N VAL A 9 -46.33 -5.14 -13.61
CA VAL A 9 -45.44 -4.03 -13.19
C VAL A 9 -45.23 -4.01 -11.67
N LEU A 10 -46.26 -4.33 -10.89
CA LEU A 10 -46.15 -4.46 -9.42
C LEU A 10 -45.31 -5.68 -8.98
N ALA A 11 -45.37 -6.79 -9.71
CA ALA A 11 -44.59 -7.99 -9.41
C ALA A 11 -43.08 -7.80 -9.70
N VAL A 12 -42.72 -7.06 -10.75
CA VAL A 12 -41.30 -6.80 -11.10
C VAL A 12 -40.64 -5.80 -10.13
N LEU A 13 -41.40 -4.86 -9.56
CA LEU A 13 -40.86 -3.89 -8.61
C LEU A 13 -40.49 -4.50 -7.25
N SER A 14 -40.99 -5.71 -6.94
CA SER A 14 -40.75 -6.37 -5.65
C SER A 14 -39.43 -7.14 -5.58
N TRP A 15 -38.63 -7.19 -6.65
CA TRP A 15 -37.37 -7.94 -6.69
C TRP A 15 -36.11 -7.09 -6.63
N LEU A 16 -36.22 -5.80 -6.32
CA LEU A 16 -35.05 -4.93 -6.19
C LEU A 16 -34.33 -5.19 -4.84
N PRO A 17 -33.07 -5.66 -4.83
CA PRO A 17 -32.30 -5.74 -3.60
C PRO A 17 -31.92 -4.33 -3.13
N LEU A 18 -32.29 -4.01 -1.88
CA LEU A 18 -31.92 -2.77 -1.22
C LEU A 18 -30.41 -2.77 -0.90
N PRO A 19 -29.67 -1.68 -1.16
CA PRO A 19 -28.27 -1.58 -0.73
C PRO A 19 -28.18 -1.50 0.80
N GLY A 20 -27.59 -2.53 1.42
CA GLY A 20 -27.30 -2.54 2.85
C GLY A 20 -26.14 -1.62 3.20
N GLN A 21 -26.40 -0.58 3.99
CA GLN A 21 -25.39 0.30 4.58
C GLN A 21 -24.81 -0.38 5.84
N ALA A 22 -23.59 -0.91 5.77
CA ALA A 22 -22.87 -1.40 6.94
C ALA A 22 -22.34 -0.20 7.74
N GLN A 23 -22.99 0.11 8.87
CA GLN A 23 -22.58 1.18 9.78
C GLN A 23 -21.79 0.57 10.94
N VAL A 24 -20.54 1.00 11.11
CA VAL A 24 -19.66 0.57 12.21
C VAL A 24 -19.88 1.52 13.39
N TYR A 25 -20.25 0.97 14.55
CA TYR A 25 -20.50 1.75 15.76
C TYR A 25 -19.26 1.79 16.67
N LYS A 26 -18.95 2.98 17.18
CA LYS A 26 -17.88 3.23 18.16
C LYS A 26 -18.53 3.57 19.49
N THR A 27 -18.23 2.81 20.54
CA THR A 27 -18.62 3.17 21.91
C THR A 27 -17.37 3.26 22.78
N VAL A 28 -17.44 4.12 23.80
CA VAL A 28 -16.37 4.34 24.78
C VAL A 28 -16.93 3.88 26.11
N ASP A 29 -16.26 2.96 26.79
CA ASP A 29 -16.66 2.53 28.13
C ASP A 29 -16.30 3.59 29.19
N GLU A 30 -16.86 3.47 30.39
CA GLU A 30 -16.61 4.40 31.51
C GLU A 30 -15.16 4.42 32.01
N ASN A 31 -14.28 3.57 31.47
CA ASN A 31 -12.84 3.56 31.75
C ASN A 31 -12.00 4.15 30.60
N GLY A 32 -12.63 4.76 29.60
CA GLY A 32 -11.95 5.45 28.50
C GLY A 32 -11.42 4.54 27.40
N ASN A 33 -11.78 3.25 27.40
CA ASN A 33 -11.37 2.32 26.35
C ASN A 33 -12.41 2.28 25.22
N VAL A 34 -11.90 2.33 23.99
CA VAL A 34 -12.74 2.30 22.79
C VAL A 34 -12.91 0.85 22.33
N VAL A 35 -14.15 0.37 22.34
CA VAL A 35 -14.51 -0.95 21.83
C VAL A 35 -15.40 -0.79 20.60
N TYR A 36 -15.02 -1.46 19.50
CA TYR A 36 -15.79 -1.54 18.27
C TYR A 36 -16.50 -2.89 18.22
N THR A 37 -17.83 -2.89 18.12
CA THR A 37 -18.63 -4.11 18.05
C THR A 37 -19.57 -4.06 16.85
N ASP A 38 -19.74 -5.20 16.19
CA ASP A 38 -20.55 -5.37 14.98
C ASP A 38 -21.90 -6.06 15.28
N ASN A 39 -22.31 -6.12 16.56
CA ASN A 39 -23.52 -6.83 17.00
C ASN A 39 -24.44 -5.93 17.85
N PRO A 40 -25.65 -5.54 17.37
CA PRO A 40 -26.44 -4.43 17.94
C PRO A 40 -27.46 -4.80 19.04
N ARG A 41 -27.35 -5.94 19.74
CA ARG A 41 -28.37 -6.40 20.72
C ARG A 41 -28.11 -6.13 22.20
N ALA A 42 -27.23 -5.20 22.52
CA ALA A 42 -27.18 -4.51 23.80
C ALA A 42 -26.87 -3.05 23.41
N VAL A 43 -27.75 -2.07 23.57
CA VAL A 43 -28.36 -1.59 24.81
C VAL A 43 -29.57 -0.70 24.42
N GLU A 44 -30.61 -0.73 25.24
CA GLU A 44 -31.78 0.15 25.20
C GLU A 44 -31.42 1.63 25.43
N GLY A 45 -32.09 2.52 24.69
CA GLY A 45 -32.18 3.95 25.04
C GLY A 45 -31.03 4.82 24.54
N GLU A 46 -31.15 5.33 23.32
CA GLU A 46 -31.30 6.77 23.01
C GLU A 46 -31.16 6.96 21.50
N GLN A 47 -32.03 7.78 20.88
CA GLN A 47 -32.11 7.90 19.42
C GLN A 47 -30.88 8.60 18.83
N PRO A 48 -30.07 7.94 17.97
CA PRO A 48 -28.91 8.57 17.36
C PRO A 48 -29.37 9.55 16.26
N LYS A 49 -29.16 10.85 16.49
CA LYS A 49 -29.38 11.90 15.49
C LYS A 49 -28.29 11.82 14.41
N PRO A 50 -28.64 11.89 13.11
CA PRO A 50 -27.66 11.77 12.03
C PRO A 50 -26.75 13.01 11.94
N VAL A 51 -25.45 12.82 12.15
CA VAL A 51 -24.43 13.82 11.87
C VAL A 51 -24.00 13.68 10.41
N LYS A 52 -24.25 14.72 9.59
CA LYS A 52 -23.72 14.83 8.23
C LYS A 52 -22.22 15.12 8.30
N LEU A 53 -21.40 14.14 7.95
CA LEU A 53 -19.97 14.35 7.73
C LEU A 53 -19.77 15.18 6.44
N PRO A 54 -18.94 16.23 6.46
CA PRO A 54 -18.58 16.95 5.23
C PRO A 54 -17.77 16.03 4.29
N ALA A 55 -17.87 16.31 2.98
CA ALA A 55 -17.24 15.52 1.94
C ALA A 55 -15.73 15.36 2.18
N ILE A 56 -15.23 14.14 1.94
CA ILE A 56 -13.80 13.83 1.94
C ILE A 56 -13.09 14.77 0.98
N ASN A 57 -12.09 15.50 1.48
CA ASN A 57 -11.11 16.19 0.65
C ASN A 57 -10.23 15.12 -0.02
N THR A 58 -10.63 14.68 -1.21
CA THR A 58 -9.82 13.82 -2.06
C THR A 58 -8.81 14.71 -2.77
N GLN A 59 -7.53 14.66 -2.36
CA GLN A 59 -6.47 15.19 -3.19
C GLN A 59 -6.29 14.29 -4.42
N PRO A 60 -6.34 14.82 -5.65
CA PRO A 60 -6.02 14.04 -6.82
C PRO A 60 -4.55 13.59 -6.75
N PRO A 61 -4.23 12.37 -7.23
CA PRO A 61 -2.84 11.94 -7.39
C PRO A 61 -2.07 12.98 -8.22
N PRO A 62 -0.78 13.24 -7.91
CA PRO A 62 0.02 14.18 -8.67
C PRO A 62 -0.04 13.84 -10.16
N ALA A 63 -0.35 14.84 -10.99
CA ALA A 63 -0.36 14.67 -12.43
C ALA A 63 1.01 14.20 -12.91
N VAL A 64 1.06 13.04 -13.55
CA VAL A 64 2.25 12.55 -14.24
C VAL A 64 2.44 13.45 -15.45
N ILE A 65 3.35 14.41 -15.33
CA ILE A 65 3.73 15.29 -16.43
C ILE A 65 4.52 14.44 -17.44
N PRO A 66 4.04 14.22 -18.68
CA PRO A 66 4.87 13.67 -19.73
C PRO A 66 5.90 14.75 -20.07
N ARG A 67 7.19 14.47 -19.82
CA ARG A 67 8.24 15.35 -20.32
C ARG A 67 8.34 15.13 -21.83
N THR A 68 7.66 15.98 -22.59
CA THR A 68 7.92 16.17 -24.02
C THR A 68 9.32 16.75 -24.16
N GLY A 69 10.26 15.94 -24.63
CA GLY A 69 11.57 16.41 -25.07
C GLY A 69 11.51 16.66 -26.58
N ALA A 70 11.37 17.92 -26.97
CA ALA A 70 11.69 18.39 -28.31
C ALA A 70 12.51 19.67 -28.16
N GLY A 71 13.70 19.70 -28.77
CA GLY A 71 14.60 20.84 -28.73
C GLY A 71 16.01 20.47 -29.20
N THR A 72 16.18 20.42 -30.51
CA THR A 72 17.44 20.41 -31.25
C THR A 72 18.24 21.70 -30.97
N GLY A 73 19.57 21.63 -30.88
CA GLY A 73 20.42 22.82 -31.01
C GLY A 73 21.75 22.78 -30.25
N ASP A 74 22.81 22.62 -31.03
CA ASP A 74 24.23 22.95 -30.81
C ASP A 74 25.14 22.07 -29.95
N ALA A 75 26.29 21.83 -30.57
CA ALA A 75 27.40 20.99 -30.15
C ALA A 75 28.32 21.72 -29.16
N GLU A 76 29.16 20.90 -28.52
CA GLU A 76 30.35 21.27 -27.73
C GLU A 76 30.11 21.67 -26.27
N ASP A 77 29.70 20.67 -25.48
CA ASP A 77 30.38 20.34 -24.22
C ASP A 77 30.15 18.84 -23.98
N GLU A 78 31.22 18.03 -23.98
CA GLU A 78 31.16 16.59 -23.67
C GLU A 78 31.00 16.37 -22.15
N SER A 79 30.18 17.22 -21.52
CA SER A 79 29.73 17.09 -20.14
C SER A 79 28.66 16.01 -20.12
N GLN A 80 29.11 14.81 -19.75
CA GLN A 80 28.33 13.58 -19.60
C GLN A 80 26.87 13.88 -19.19
N LEU A 81 25.95 13.72 -20.14
CA LEU A 81 24.51 13.81 -19.87
C LEU A 81 24.18 12.98 -18.63
N PRO A 82 23.38 13.50 -17.67
CA PRO A 82 23.10 12.77 -16.44
C PRO A 82 22.43 11.44 -16.79
N THR A 83 23.12 10.33 -16.51
CA THR A 83 22.61 8.98 -16.76
C THR A 83 21.27 8.82 -16.06
N ARG A 84 20.21 8.63 -16.84
CA ARG A 84 18.87 8.38 -16.33
C ARG A 84 18.59 6.89 -16.40
N TYR A 85 18.07 6.34 -15.31
CA TYR A 85 17.75 4.92 -15.21
C TYR A 85 16.24 4.68 -15.32
N GLN A 86 15.87 3.67 -16.10
CA GLN A 86 14.56 3.03 -16.01
C GLN A 86 14.66 1.89 -14.99
N LEU A 87 13.83 1.92 -13.95
CA LEU A 87 13.87 0.95 -12.85
C LEU A 87 12.54 0.23 -12.69
N SER A 88 12.63 -1.08 -12.41
CA SER A 88 11.52 -1.89 -11.92
C SER A 88 12.01 -2.87 -10.86
N VAL A 89 11.16 -3.22 -9.91
CA VAL A 89 11.43 -4.30 -8.95
C VAL A 89 10.89 -5.58 -9.56
N SER A 90 11.78 -6.56 -9.82
CA SER A 90 11.41 -7.86 -10.40
C SER A 90 11.08 -8.89 -9.32
N SER A 91 11.69 -8.76 -8.14
CA SER A 91 11.35 -9.53 -6.95
C SER A 91 11.55 -8.68 -5.71
N PRO A 92 10.67 -8.74 -4.70
CA PRO A 92 9.37 -9.41 -4.70
C PRO A 92 8.38 -8.78 -5.70
N THR A 93 7.35 -9.53 -6.10
CA THR A 93 6.22 -8.98 -6.87
C THR A 93 5.22 -8.29 -5.95
N ASP A 94 4.34 -7.46 -6.52
CA ASP A 94 3.33 -6.74 -5.74
C ASP A 94 2.37 -7.69 -5.02
N GLY A 95 2.12 -7.44 -3.74
CA GLY A 95 1.33 -8.29 -2.86
C GLY A 95 2.05 -9.52 -2.31
N THR A 96 3.38 -9.64 -2.50
CA THR A 96 4.14 -10.81 -2.01
C THR A 96 3.97 -11.01 -0.51
N PHE A 97 3.77 -12.27 -0.12
CA PHE A 97 3.57 -12.68 1.25
C PHE A 97 4.83 -13.32 1.84
N VAL A 98 5.43 -12.70 2.86
CA VAL A 98 6.61 -13.21 3.57
C VAL A 98 6.18 -14.04 4.77
N PRO A 99 6.47 -15.36 4.79
CA PRO A 99 6.03 -16.26 5.85
C PRO A 99 6.80 -16.03 7.16
N PRO A 100 6.23 -16.43 8.32
CA PRO A 100 6.85 -16.27 9.65
C PRO A 100 8.30 -16.77 9.79
N GLY A 101 8.65 -17.85 9.10
CA GLY A 101 9.99 -18.46 9.16
C GLY A 101 11.04 -17.73 8.31
N GLN A 102 10.64 -16.86 7.39
CA GLN A 102 11.56 -16.14 6.51
C GLN A 102 11.90 -14.78 7.14
N ARG A 103 13.15 -14.61 7.57
CA ARG A 103 13.65 -13.36 8.16
C ARG A 103 14.16 -12.38 7.12
N ASP A 104 14.75 -12.92 6.06
CA ASP A 104 15.43 -12.16 5.02
C ASP A 104 14.53 -12.04 3.78
N LEU A 105 14.51 -10.86 3.17
CA LEU A 105 13.80 -10.59 1.92
C LEU A 105 14.81 -10.15 0.86
N THR A 106 14.94 -10.97 -0.17
CA THR A 106 15.76 -10.61 -1.34
C THR A 106 14.95 -9.71 -2.25
N VAL A 107 15.52 -8.54 -2.55
CA VAL A 107 14.99 -7.54 -3.48
C VAL A 107 15.87 -7.53 -4.71
N THR A 108 15.28 -7.83 -5.85
CA THR A 108 15.95 -7.79 -7.16
C THR A 108 15.31 -6.68 -7.99
N ALA A 109 16.14 -5.80 -8.52
CA ALA A 109 15.74 -4.74 -9.43
C ALA A 109 16.24 -5.00 -10.84
N THR A 110 15.43 -4.66 -11.84
CA THR A 110 15.85 -4.58 -13.23
C THR A 110 16.04 -3.12 -13.58
N LEU A 111 17.19 -2.79 -14.17
CA LEU A 111 17.57 -1.43 -14.50
C LEU A 111 18.20 -1.33 -15.88
N GLU A 112 17.83 -0.27 -16.59
CA GLU A 112 18.37 0.07 -17.91
C GLU A 112 18.73 1.56 -17.94
N PRO A 113 19.99 1.93 -18.22
CA PRO A 113 21.15 1.06 -18.48
C PRO A 113 21.60 0.27 -17.23
N PRO A 114 22.56 -0.68 -17.35
CA PRO A 114 23.17 -1.35 -16.20
C PRO A 114 23.72 -0.37 -15.17
N LEU A 115 23.71 -0.77 -13.89
CA LEU A 115 24.19 0.07 -12.79
C LEU A 115 25.68 0.42 -12.99
N SER A 116 25.98 1.72 -12.98
CA SER A 116 27.35 2.23 -13.09
C SER A 116 28.11 2.00 -11.78
N SER A 117 29.43 1.82 -11.84
CA SER A 117 30.31 1.64 -10.66
C SER A 117 30.27 2.83 -9.70
N GLU A 118 30.01 4.04 -10.22
CA GLU A 118 29.93 5.27 -9.43
C GLU A 118 28.56 5.50 -8.78
N HIS A 119 27.58 4.63 -9.09
CA HIS A 119 26.20 4.73 -8.62
C HIS A 119 25.86 3.59 -7.65
N ARG A 120 24.84 3.80 -6.84
CA ARG A 120 24.37 2.84 -5.86
C ARG A 120 22.87 2.70 -5.91
N LEU A 121 22.40 1.51 -5.59
CA LEU A 121 20.98 1.19 -5.50
C LEU A 121 20.56 1.23 -4.04
N GLU A 122 19.55 2.03 -3.73
CA GLU A 122 18.97 2.16 -2.39
C GLU A 122 17.59 1.54 -2.36
N VAL A 123 17.35 0.69 -1.36
CA VAL A 123 16.03 0.13 -1.08
C VAL A 123 15.36 0.98 -0.03
N MET A 124 14.14 1.42 -0.34
CA MET A 124 13.27 2.18 0.53
C MET A 124 12.12 1.30 1.00
N LEU A 125 11.86 1.32 2.30
CA LEU A 125 10.72 0.70 2.94
C LEU A 125 9.87 1.80 3.60
N ASN A 126 8.62 1.95 3.19
CA ASN A 126 7.71 2.99 3.67
C ASN A 126 8.30 4.41 3.58
N GLY A 127 9.03 4.71 2.50
CA GLY A 127 9.67 6.01 2.29
C GLY A 127 11.02 6.21 3.01
N LYS A 128 11.48 5.23 3.80
CA LYS A 128 12.77 5.28 4.50
C LYS A 128 13.79 4.35 3.85
N THR A 129 15.01 4.83 3.59
CA THR A 129 16.11 3.97 3.13
C THR A 129 16.47 2.96 4.22
N VAL A 130 16.44 1.68 3.87
CA VAL A 130 16.75 0.56 4.78
C VAL A 130 18.01 -0.20 4.39
N ALA A 131 18.39 -0.16 3.12
CA ALA A 131 19.60 -0.80 2.60
C ALA A 131 20.12 -0.07 1.37
N GLN A 132 21.41 -0.25 1.09
CA GLN A 132 22.08 0.30 -0.08
C GLN A 132 23.19 -0.65 -0.53
N GLU A 133 23.30 -0.89 -1.83
CA GLU A 133 24.30 -1.78 -2.41
C GLU A 133 24.73 -1.26 -3.79
N ALA A 134 25.91 -1.64 -4.26
CA ALA A 134 26.34 -1.41 -5.64
C ALA A 134 25.91 -2.56 -6.59
N ALA A 135 24.82 -3.26 -6.23
CA ALA A 135 24.30 -4.39 -6.98
C ALA A 135 22.78 -4.26 -7.18
N ALA A 136 22.27 -4.92 -8.21
CA ALA A 136 20.84 -4.97 -8.53
C ALA A 136 20.03 -5.86 -7.58
N THR A 137 20.72 -6.72 -6.81
CA THR A 137 20.12 -7.64 -5.84
C THR A 137 20.58 -7.27 -4.44
N ILE A 138 19.64 -7.09 -3.52
CA ILE A 138 19.90 -6.63 -2.15
C ILE A 138 19.08 -7.48 -1.19
N THR A 139 19.70 -7.99 -0.14
CA THR A 139 19.00 -8.77 0.89
C THR A 139 18.70 -7.89 2.10
N LEU A 140 17.42 -7.65 2.35
CA LEU A 140 16.93 -6.96 3.53
C LEU A 140 16.82 -7.94 4.70
N LYS A 141 17.39 -7.58 5.85
CA LYS A 141 17.31 -8.36 7.08
C LYS A 141 16.29 -7.75 8.04
N GLU A 142 15.63 -8.61 8.83
CA GLU A 142 14.78 -8.21 9.96
C GLU A 142 13.67 -7.21 9.60
N ILE A 143 12.94 -7.47 8.50
CA ILE A 143 11.76 -6.67 8.16
C ILE A 143 10.69 -6.86 9.23
N THR A 144 10.14 -5.75 9.71
CA THR A 144 9.06 -5.75 10.70
C THR A 144 7.79 -6.43 10.18
N ARG A 145 6.91 -6.84 11.09
CA ARG A 145 5.61 -7.39 10.71
C ARG A 145 4.71 -6.31 10.10
N GLY A 146 3.81 -6.70 9.20
CA GLY A 146 2.79 -5.84 8.62
C GLY A 146 2.95 -5.65 7.11
N SER A 147 2.20 -4.70 6.58
CA SER A 147 2.27 -4.31 5.16
C SER A 147 3.32 -3.22 4.99
N HIS A 148 4.22 -3.41 4.04
CA HIS A 148 5.26 -2.45 3.71
C HIS A 148 5.23 -2.10 2.23
N SER A 149 5.39 -0.82 1.93
CA SER A 149 5.63 -0.35 0.57
C SER A 149 7.13 -0.32 0.32
N LEU A 150 7.58 -1.09 -0.66
CA LEU A 150 8.96 -1.23 -1.07
C LEU A 150 9.19 -0.46 -2.37
N GLN A 151 10.25 0.34 -2.40
CA GLN A 151 10.71 1.06 -3.59
C GLN A 151 12.21 0.95 -3.71
N VAL A 152 12.71 1.08 -4.92
CA VAL A 152 14.15 1.09 -5.20
C VAL A 152 14.50 2.36 -5.97
N ARG A 153 15.61 2.99 -5.61
CA ARG A 153 16.13 4.17 -6.32
C ARG A 153 17.62 4.02 -6.60
N VAL A 154 18.07 4.60 -7.71
CA VAL A 154 19.50 4.77 -7.99
C VAL A 154 19.93 6.15 -7.54
N VAL A 155 21.03 6.22 -6.79
CA VAL A 155 21.66 7.45 -6.35
C VAL A 155 23.10 7.53 -6.87
N ASN A 156 23.56 8.73 -7.17
CA ASN A 156 24.97 8.97 -7.46
C ASN A 156 25.79 9.16 -6.17
N ARG A 157 27.11 9.32 -6.31
CA ARG A 157 28.03 9.60 -5.19
C ARG A 157 27.69 10.85 -4.37
N GLN A 158 26.94 11.80 -4.95
CA GLN A 158 26.49 13.02 -4.29
C GLN A 158 25.11 12.87 -3.63
N GLY A 159 24.49 11.68 -3.68
CA GLY A 159 23.14 11.42 -3.15
C GLY A 159 22.00 11.89 -4.05
N LYS A 160 22.29 12.36 -5.28
CA LYS A 160 21.27 12.75 -6.26
C LYS A 160 20.59 11.50 -6.80
N VAL A 161 19.26 11.50 -6.76
CA VAL A 161 18.43 10.43 -7.33
C VAL A 161 18.45 10.51 -8.86
N LEU A 162 18.85 9.41 -9.51
CA LEU A 162 18.95 9.26 -10.97
C LEU A 162 17.82 8.43 -11.58
N GLY A 163 17.08 7.70 -10.74
CA GLY A 163 15.92 6.92 -11.13
C GLY A 163 15.24 6.31 -9.91
N ILE A 164 13.93 6.05 -10.02
CA ILE A 164 13.13 5.45 -8.96
C ILE A 164 12.13 4.45 -9.58
N SER A 165 11.91 3.33 -8.91
CA SER A 165 10.93 2.32 -9.31
C SER A 165 9.51 2.71 -8.88
N LYS A 166 8.52 2.01 -9.43
CA LYS A 166 7.18 1.97 -8.84
C LYS A 166 7.23 1.29 -7.46
N PRO A 167 6.35 1.68 -6.52
CA PRO A 167 6.20 0.96 -5.25
C PRO A 167 5.62 -0.44 -5.47
N VAL A 168 6.07 -1.36 -4.63
CA VAL A 168 5.61 -2.75 -4.54
C VAL A 168 5.24 -3.03 -3.09
N THR A 169 4.07 -3.61 -2.85
CA THR A 169 3.59 -3.94 -1.51
C THR A 169 4.04 -5.33 -1.11
N VAL A 170 4.55 -5.48 0.10
CA VAL A 170 4.89 -6.78 0.70
C VAL A 170 4.21 -6.93 2.05
N HIS A 171 3.76 -8.15 2.36
CA HIS A 171 3.07 -8.47 3.60
C HIS A 171 3.91 -9.43 4.44
N VAL A 172 4.36 -8.99 5.61
CA VAL A 172 5.22 -9.77 6.49
C VAL A 172 4.44 -10.30 7.69
N ARG A 173 4.36 -11.63 7.82
CA ARG A 173 3.85 -12.28 9.03
C ARG A 173 4.99 -12.67 9.97
N ARG A 174 4.74 -12.61 11.27
CA ARG A 174 5.63 -13.12 12.31
C ARG A 174 4.83 -14.03 13.23
N ALA A 175 5.44 -15.13 13.66
CA ALA A 175 4.82 -16.02 14.63
C ALA A 175 4.74 -15.29 15.98
N THR A 176 3.63 -15.43 16.67
CA THR A 176 3.51 -15.01 18.06
C THR A 176 3.71 -16.25 18.92
N VAL A 177 4.57 -16.15 19.93
CA VAL A 177 4.69 -17.20 20.94
C VAL A 177 3.58 -16.94 21.95
N ALA A 178 2.44 -17.62 21.81
CA ALA A 178 1.41 -17.59 22.83
C ALA A 178 1.93 -18.33 24.07
N LYS A 179 1.92 -17.67 25.23
CA LYS A 179 2.27 -18.31 26.51
C LYS A 179 1.23 -19.40 26.79
N PRO A 180 1.61 -20.68 26.94
CA PRO A 180 0.64 -21.72 27.27
C PRO A 180 0.03 -21.40 28.64
N ALA A 181 -1.30 -21.40 28.72
CA ALA A 181 -2.00 -21.28 29.99
C ALA A 181 -1.55 -22.43 30.89
N GLY A 182 -0.86 -22.10 31.98
CA GLY A 182 -0.41 -23.10 32.94
C GLY A 182 -1.62 -23.88 33.44
N LYS A 183 -1.67 -25.18 33.12
CA LYS A 183 -2.58 -26.12 33.77
C LYS A 183 -2.20 -26.13 35.26
N GLY A 184 -2.93 -25.38 36.07
CA GLY A 184 -2.86 -25.48 37.53
C GLY A 184 -3.17 -26.92 37.90
N LYS A 185 -2.15 -27.66 38.33
CA LYS A 185 -2.35 -28.96 38.97
C LYS A 185 -2.94 -28.67 40.36
N LYS A 186 -4.13 -29.21 40.60
CA LYS A 186 -4.64 -29.44 41.96
C LYS A 186 -3.85 -30.57 42.61
#